data_AF-A0A928HQX9-F1
#
_entry.id   AF-A0A928HQX9-F1
#
_cell.length_a   1.000
_cell.length_b   1.000
_cell.length_c   1.000
_cell.angle_alpha   90.00
_cell.angle_beta   90.00
_cell.angle_gamma   90.00
#
_symmetry.space_group_name_H-M   'P 1'
#
loop_
_entity.id
_entity.type
_entity.pdbx_description
1 polymer ?
#
loop_
_entity_poly.entity_id
_entity_poly.type
_entity_poly.pdbx_seq_one_letter_code
_entity_poly.pdbx_strand_id
1 'polypeptide(L)'
;MKKNLLMKRPALNGRGGEWTDFIYAQMKIALFNYYYLIRADLKKRWKNLTKVERREAVGALRYLENVFKNPSKYFSRATTQEAWNNRAVAYAKEKSISVTDAFYVVHGPREQFIENVKNACYSHELYSDLYKIAGVIQNWEYDRTSLRPYIRENSDKFAKEIVNVARKTQKIVDIMESNPLVRPLKQLMNNLQR
;
A
#
# COMPACT_ATOMS: atom_id res chain seq x y z
N MET A 1 15.23 8.83 -25.38
CA MET A 1 14.37 7.86 -24.65
C MET A 1 13.52 8.59 -23.62
N LYS A 2 12.18 8.53 -23.70
CA LYS A 2 11.31 9.06 -22.64
C LYS A 2 11.39 8.13 -21.42
N LYS A 3 11.92 8.64 -20.31
CA LYS A 3 11.96 7.93 -19.02
C LYS A 3 10.52 7.81 -18.50
N ASN A 4 10.05 6.58 -18.23
CA ASN A 4 8.75 6.39 -17.56
C ASN A 4 8.81 7.08 -16.20
N LEU A 5 7.86 7.99 -15.94
CA LEU A 5 7.86 8.81 -14.72
C LEU A 5 7.11 8.13 -13.57
N LEU A 6 6.33 7.08 -13.84
CA LEU A 6 5.54 6.32 -12.87
C LEU A 6 5.90 4.84 -12.87
N MET A 7 5.63 4.17 -11.75
CA MET A 7 5.66 2.71 -11.71
C MET A 7 4.37 2.12 -12.31
N LYS A 8 4.53 1.03 -13.06
CA LYS A 8 3.43 0.27 -13.67
C LYS A 8 2.94 -0.82 -12.72
N ARG A 9 1.62 -1.05 -12.69
CA ARG A 9 0.98 -2.12 -11.92
C ARG A 9 1.40 -3.52 -12.41
N PRO A 10 1.77 -4.46 -11.51
CA PRO A 10 1.98 -5.85 -11.88
C PRO A 10 0.67 -6.51 -12.33
N ALA A 11 0.78 -7.53 -13.18
CA ALA A 11 -0.33 -8.40 -13.55
C ALA A 11 -0.62 -9.42 -12.43
N LEU A 12 -1.89 -9.80 -12.26
CA LEU A 12 -2.32 -10.84 -11.31
C LEU A 12 -1.98 -12.22 -11.88
N ASN A 13 -0.95 -12.85 -11.33
CA ASN A 13 -0.69 -14.29 -11.47
C ASN A 13 -0.81 -14.84 -10.04
N GLY A 14 -1.76 -15.73 -9.76
CA GLY A 14 -2.24 -15.96 -8.39
C GLY A 14 -1.84 -17.27 -7.71
N ARG A 15 -1.69 -17.21 -6.37
CA ARG A 15 -2.11 -18.14 -5.29
C ARG A 15 -1.73 -17.54 -3.92
N GLY A 16 -2.66 -17.50 -2.95
CA GLY A 16 -2.45 -17.28 -1.49
C GLY A 16 -1.35 -16.33 -1.01
N GLY A 17 -0.08 -16.77 -1.04
CA GLY A 17 1.09 -15.94 -0.73
C GLY A 17 1.37 -14.85 -1.78
N GLU A 18 1.22 -15.18 -3.06
CA GLU A 18 1.34 -14.25 -4.19
C GLU A 18 0.28 -13.14 -4.14
N TRP A 19 -0.87 -13.39 -3.50
CA TRP A 19 -1.93 -12.39 -3.34
C TRP A 19 -1.54 -11.29 -2.36
N THR A 20 -0.87 -11.65 -1.26
CA THR A 20 -0.39 -10.69 -0.25
C THR A 20 0.78 -9.88 -0.82
N ASP A 21 1.70 -10.54 -1.51
CA ASP A 21 2.81 -9.88 -2.20
C ASP A 21 2.32 -8.97 -3.34
N PHE A 22 1.28 -9.40 -4.08
CA PHE A 22 0.61 -8.58 -5.08
C PHE A 22 -0.04 -7.34 -4.46
N ILE A 23 -0.77 -7.49 -3.36
CA ILE A 23 -1.37 -6.37 -2.62
C ILE A 23 -0.28 -5.37 -2.23
N TYR A 24 0.82 -5.85 -1.63
CA TYR A 24 1.93 -4.99 -1.22
C TYR A 24 2.63 -4.32 -2.41
N ALA A 25 2.76 -5.01 -3.54
CA ALA A 25 3.30 -4.42 -4.76
C ALA A 25 2.36 -3.34 -5.34
N GLN A 26 1.05 -3.54 -5.33
CA GLN A 26 0.08 -2.51 -5.75
C GLN A 26 0.11 -1.30 -4.82
N MET A 27 0.19 -1.54 -3.51
CA MET A 27 0.34 -0.48 -2.52
C MET A 27 1.63 0.32 -2.72
N LYS A 28 2.75 -0.34 -2.98
CA LYS A 28 4.03 0.31 -3.32
C LYS A 28 3.85 1.33 -4.44
N ILE A 29 3.24 0.88 -5.54
CA ILE A 29 3.05 1.69 -6.75
C ILE A 29 2.09 2.84 -6.48
N ALA A 30 1.02 2.56 -5.76
CA ALA A 30 0.02 3.54 -5.38
C ALA A 30 0.59 4.64 -4.49
N LEU A 31 1.38 4.27 -3.49
CA LEU A 31 2.06 5.20 -2.60
C LEU A 31 3.14 5.99 -3.33
N PHE A 32 3.94 5.33 -4.18
CA PHE A 32 4.92 6.00 -5.01
C PHE A 32 4.27 7.05 -5.91
N ASN A 33 3.21 6.67 -6.64
CA ASN A 33 2.50 7.57 -7.53
C ASN A 33 1.81 8.70 -6.75
N TYR A 34 1.23 8.42 -5.59
CA TYR A 34 0.68 9.42 -4.66
C TYR A 34 1.72 10.49 -4.33
N TYR A 35 2.85 10.07 -3.76
CA TYR A 35 3.87 11.01 -3.31
C TYR A 35 4.61 11.72 -4.44
N TYR A 36 4.90 11.02 -5.54
CA TYR A 36 5.45 11.61 -6.76
C TYR A 36 4.59 12.77 -7.25
N LEU A 37 3.27 12.60 -7.20
CA LEU A 37 2.34 13.61 -7.66
C LEU A 37 2.15 14.73 -6.63
N ILE A 38 2.05 14.45 -5.34
CA ILE A 38 1.64 15.47 -4.36
C ILE A 38 2.79 16.33 -3.90
N ARG A 39 3.97 15.74 -3.63
CA ARG A 39 5.12 16.49 -3.11
C ARG A 39 5.94 17.19 -4.18
N ALA A 40 5.94 16.71 -5.42
CA ALA A 40 6.74 17.31 -6.49
C ALA A 40 6.00 18.36 -7.35
N ASP A 41 5.00 19.02 -6.77
CA ASP A 41 4.02 19.91 -7.43
C ASP A 41 3.11 19.15 -8.42
N LEU A 42 1.95 18.74 -7.91
CA LEU A 42 0.89 18.01 -8.63
C LEU A 42 0.58 18.64 -9.97
N LYS A 43 0.46 19.97 -10.04
CA LYS A 43 0.05 20.66 -11.27
C LYS A 43 1.14 20.56 -12.34
N LYS A 44 2.40 20.74 -11.95
CA LYS A 44 3.55 20.70 -12.86
C LYS A 44 3.81 19.27 -13.37
N ARG A 45 3.80 18.27 -12.48
CA ARG A 45 4.06 16.87 -12.86
C ARG A 45 2.93 16.29 -13.69
N TRP A 46 1.69 16.57 -13.32
CA TRP A 46 0.51 16.06 -14.03
C TRP A 46 0.46 16.47 -15.51
N LYS A 47 0.86 17.71 -15.82
CA LYS A 47 0.95 18.21 -17.20
C LYS A 47 1.94 17.40 -18.04
N ASN A 48 3.02 16.91 -17.45
CA ASN A 48 4.09 16.18 -18.14
C ASN A 48 3.82 14.68 -18.31
N LEU A 49 2.80 14.14 -17.63
CA LEU A 49 2.41 12.74 -17.80
C LEU A 49 1.63 12.53 -19.09
N THR A 50 1.92 11.43 -19.78
CA THR A 50 1.12 10.92 -20.90
C THR A 50 -0.27 10.50 -20.43
N LYS A 51 -1.22 10.34 -21.36
CA LYS A 51 -2.57 9.85 -21.04
C LYS A 51 -2.52 8.53 -20.27
N VAL A 52 -1.65 7.60 -20.68
CA VAL A 52 -1.47 6.28 -20.04
C VAL A 52 -0.95 6.41 -18.61
N GLU A 53 0.10 7.19 -18.40
CA GLU A 53 0.66 7.44 -17.06
C GLU A 53 -0.38 8.09 -16.14
N ARG A 54 -1.19 9.02 -16.65
CA ARG A 54 -2.29 9.59 -15.87
C ARG A 54 -3.33 8.55 -15.44
N ARG A 55 -3.65 7.56 -16.30
CA ARG A 55 -4.55 6.45 -15.93
C ARG A 55 -3.96 5.61 -14.81
N GLU A 56 -2.70 5.22 -14.97
CA GLU A 56 -2.00 4.41 -13.99
C GLU A 56 -1.90 5.13 -12.64
N ALA A 57 -1.65 6.44 -12.64
CA ALA A 57 -1.60 7.22 -11.41
C ALA A 57 -2.95 7.26 -10.68
N VAL A 58 -4.05 7.54 -11.40
CA VAL A 58 -5.40 7.58 -10.80
C VAL A 58 -5.82 6.20 -10.31
N GLY A 59 -5.58 5.16 -11.10
CA GLY A 59 -5.89 3.79 -10.70
C GLY A 59 -5.14 3.37 -9.44
N ALA A 60 -3.85 3.72 -9.34
CA ALA A 60 -3.06 3.44 -8.16
C ALA A 60 -3.56 4.25 -6.94
N LEU A 61 -3.89 5.53 -7.11
CA LEU A 61 -4.48 6.35 -6.04
C LEU A 61 -5.84 5.84 -5.54
N ARG A 62 -6.70 5.38 -6.45
CA ARG A 62 -7.98 4.73 -6.11
C ARG A 62 -7.76 3.45 -5.32
N TYR A 63 -6.75 2.66 -5.70
CA TYR A 63 -6.36 1.49 -4.93
C TYR A 63 -5.94 1.88 -3.50
N LEU A 64 -5.11 2.92 -3.35
CA LEU A 64 -4.68 3.41 -2.05
C LEU A 64 -5.84 3.93 -1.19
N GLU A 65 -6.73 4.71 -1.79
CA GLU A 65 -7.96 5.19 -1.15
C GLU A 65 -8.80 4.02 -0.63
N ASN A 66 -8.97 2.96 -1.43
CA ASN A 66 -9.71 1.77 -1.04
C ASN A 66 -9.01 0.99 0.09
N VAL A 67 -7.67 0.90 0.06
CA VAL A 67 -6.88 0.32 1.15
C VAL A 67 -7.11 1.08 2.45
N PHE A 68 -7.06 2.41 2.43
CA PHE A 68 -7.26 3.20 3.64
C PHE A 68 -8.73 3.24 4.11
N LYS A 69 -9.69 3.07 3.21
CA LYS A 69 -11.11 2.92 3.58
C LYS A 69 -11.43 1.53 4.16
N ASN A 70 -10.71 0.50 3.72
CA ASN A 70 -10.95 -0.90 4.12
C ASN A 70 -9.66 -1.62 4.56
N PRO A 71 -8.90 -1.10 5.54
CA PRO A 71 -7.56 -1.60 5.87
C PRO A 71 -7.56 -3.07 6.32
N SER A 72 -8.62 -3.55 6.99
CA SER A 72 -8.75 -4.94 7.44
C SER A 72 -8.78 -5.96 6.29
N LYS A 73 -9.24 -5.57 5.10
CA LYS A 73 -9.23 -6.42 3.91
C LYS A 73 -7.81 -6.70 3.41
N TYR A 74 -6.89 -5.75 3.62
CA TYR A 74 -5.54 -5.77 3.06
C TYR A 74 -4.46 -6.13 4.09
N PHE A 75 -4.72 -5.82 5.36
CA PHE A 75 -3.76 -6.00 6.45
C PHE A 75 -4.30 -6.88 7.56
N SER A 76 -5.28 -7.75 7.28
CA SER A 76 -5.90 -8.60 8.29
C SER A 76 -4.84 -9.34 9.11
N ARG A 77 -5.01 -9.39 10.43
CA ARG A 77 -4.04 -10.08 11.31
C ARG A 77 -3.89 -11.55 10.91
N ALA A 78 -4.99 -12.21 10.56
CA ALA A 78 -5.00 -13.59 10.12
C ALA A 78 -4.12 -13.80 8.88
N THR A 79 -4.37 -13.02 7.81
CA THR A 79 -3.65 -13.15 6.53
C THR A 79 -2.17 -12.81 6.68
N THR A 80 -1.85 -11.75 7.42
CA THR A 80 -0.47 -11.29 7.59
C THR A 80 0.35 -12.21 8.49
N GLN A 81 -0.25 -12.77 9.55
CA GLN A 81 0.39 -13.76 10.40
C GLN A 81 0.61 -15.08 9.66
N GLU A 82 -0.38 -15.55 8.89
CA GLU A 82 -0.25 -16.76 8.08
C GLU A 82 0.90 -16.63 7.06
N ALA A 83 0.95 -15.52 6.32
CA ALA A 83 2.04 -15.26 5.38
C ALA A 83 3.41 -15.19 6.05
N TRP A 84 3.51 -14.61 7.26
CA TRP A 84 4.76 -14.57 8.02
C TRP A 84 5.18 -15.96 8.50
N ASN A 85 4.24 -16.74 9.04
CA ASN A 85 4.48 -18.13 9.48
C ASN A 85 4.99 -18.99 8.31
N ASN A 86 4.35 -18.89 7.14
CA ASN A 86 4.75 -19.65 5.96
C ASN A 86 6.19 -19.32 5.53
N ARG A 87 6.57 -18.03 5.58
CA ARG A 87 7.94 -17.59 5.27
C ARG A 87 8.95 -18.10 6.31
N ALA A 88 8.61 -18.07 7.59
CA ALA A 88 9.45 -18.59 8.66
C ALA A 88 9.69 -20.10 8.51
N VAL A 89 8.63 -20.87 8.19
CA VAL A 89 8.74 -22.32 7.92
C VAL A 89 9.61 -22.61 6.70
N ALA A 90 9.42 -21.87 5.60
CA ALA A 90 10.22 -22.03 4.39
C ALA A 90 11.71 -21.73 4.66
N TYR A 91 11.99 -20.64 5.37
CA TYR A 91 13.36 -20.25 5.74
C TYR A 91 14.01 -21.26 6.69
N ALA A 92 13.28 -21.73 7.69
CA ALA A 92 13.74 -22.75 8.64
C ALA A 92 14.17 -24.03 7.91
N LYS A 93 13.36 -24.47 6.93
CA LYS A 93 13.68 -25.62 6.08
C LYS A 93 14.91 -25.39 5.21
N GLU A 94 15.01 -24.22 4.58
CA GLU A 94 16.15 -23.86 3.73
C GLU A 94 17.47 -23.82 4.53
N LYS A 95 17.44 -23.24 5.72
CA LYS A 95 18.62 -23.05 6.57
C LYS A 95 18.87 -24.18 7.57
N SER A 96 18.02 -25.20 7.60
CA SER A 96 18.07 -26.31 8.57
C SER A 96 18.14 -25.83 10.03
N ILE A 97 17.31 -24.85 10.38
CA ILE A 97 17.18 -24.30 11.74
C ILE A 97 15.76 -24.50 12.28
N SER A 98 15.52 -24.20 13.56
CA SER A 98 14.17 -24.24 14.11
C SER A 98 13.29 -23.12 13.54
N VAL A 99 11.97 -23.35 13.47
CA VAL A 99 11.01 -22.31 13.05
C VAL A 99 11.04 -21.12 14.02
N THR A 100 11.27 -21.39 15.31
CA THR A 100 11.44 -20.35 16.33
C THR A 100 12.63 -19.45 16.02
N ASP A 101 13.77 -20.03 15.64
CA ASP A 101 14.97 -19.27 15.26
C ASP A 101 14.74 -18.49 13.96
N ALA A 102 14.00 -19.07 13.01
CA ALA A 102 13.64 -18.38 11.77
C ALA A 102 12.82 -17.10 12.01
N PHE A 103 11.97 -17.04 13.04
CA PHE A 103 11.21 -15.82 13.35
C PHE A 103 12.08 -14.64 13.80
N TYR A 104 13.30 -14.86 14.30
CA TYR A 104 14.24 -13.79 14.62
C TYR A 104 14.92 -13.18 13.39
N VAL A 105 14.87 -13.89 12.25
CA VAL A 105 15.53 -13.47 11.00
C VAL A 105 14.53 -13.04 9.94
N VAL A 106 13.40 -13.75 9.84
CA VAL A 106 12.37 -13.47 8.83
C VAL A 106 11.57 -12.23 9.24
N HIS A 107 11.73 -11.17 8.45
CA HIS A 107 10.99 -9.92 8.59
C HIS A 107 9.49 -10.13 8.78
N GLY A 108 8.94 -9.51 9.83
CA GLY A 108 7.51 -9.46 10.10
C GLY A 108 6.73 -8.74 9.00
N PRO A 109 5.38 -8.74 9.07
CA PRO A 109 4.54 -8.13 8.04
C PRO A 109 4.87 -6.65 7.77
N ARG A 110 5.23 -5.90 8.82
CA ARG A 110 5.61 -4.49 8.73
C ARG A 110 6.87 -4.32 7.91
N GLU A 111 7.91 -5.05 8.31
CA GLU A 111 9.24 -4.96 7.74
C GLU A 111 9.21 -5.45 6.30
N GLN A 112 8.43 -6.49 5.99
CA GLN A 112 8.21 -6.94 4.62
C GLN A 112 7.55 -5.86 3.76
N PHE A 113 6.52 -5.19 4.27
CA PHE A 113 5.92 -4.06 3.56
C PHE A 113 6.94 -2.95 3.30
N ILE A 114 7.70 -2.56 4.32
CA ILE A 114 8.72 -1.52 4.22
C ILE A 114 9.80 -1.89 3.21
N GLU A 115 10.33 -3.11 3.28
CA GLU A 115 11.34 -3.64 2.37
C GLU A 115 10.87 -3.63 0.91
N ASN A 116 9.60 -3.99 0.69
CA ASN A 116 9.01 -3.94 -0.64
C ASN A 116 8.93 -2.50 -1.17
N VAL A 117 8.63 -1.52 -0.32
CA VAL A 117 8.45 -0.12 -0.73
C VAL A 117 9.72 0.74 -0.64
N LYS A 118 10.76 0.33 0.08
CA LYS A 118 11.94 1.17 0.35
C LYS A 118 12.63 1.66 -0.93
N ASN A 119 12.74 0.78 -1.93
CA ASN A 119 13.38 1.11 -3.21
C ASN A 119 12.52 2.04 -4.09
N ALA A 120 11.24 2.23 -3.74
CA ALA A 120 10.39 3.26 -4.34
C ALA A 120 10.66 4.64 -3.72
N CYS A 121 11.28 4.70 -2.54
CA CYS A 121 11.46 5.94 -1.81
C CYS A 121 12.69 6.68 -2.34
N TYR A 122 12.50 7.70 -3.17
CA TYR A 122 13.60 8.54 -3.66
C TYR A 122 14.18 9.49 -2.61
N SER A 123 13.59 9.58 -1.41
CA SER A 123 14.09 10.41 -0.31
C SER A 123 13.87 9.75 1.05
N HIS A 124 14.69 10.15 2.03
CA HIS A 124 14.61 9.66 3.41
C HIS A 124 13.30 10.06 4.12
N GLU A 125 12.80 11.28 3.88
CA GLU A 125 11.49 11.70 4.41
C GLU A 125 10.35 10.83 3.90
N LEU A 126 10.40 10.44 2.62
CA LEU A 126 9.39 9.59 1.99
C LEU A 126 9.39 8.19 2.62
N TYR A 127 10.57 7.64 2.87
CA TYR A 127 10.73 6.40 3.61
C TYR A 127 10.14 6.50 5.03
N SER A 128 10.36 7.61 5.73
CA SER A 128 9.83 7.85 7.08
C SER A 128 8.31 7.95 7.14
N ASP A 129 7.68 8.70 6.23
CA ASP A 129 6.21 8.80 6.14
C ASP A 129 5.56 7.44 5.81
N LEU A 130 6.23 6.63 4.97
CA LEU A 130 5.80 5.28 4.62
C LEU A 130 5.93 4.30 5.79
N TYR A 131 7.08 4.34 6.47
CA TYR A 131 7.34 3.56 7.68
C TYR A 131 6.29 3.86 8.75
N LYS A 132 5.85 5.12 8.84
CA LYS A 132 4.80 5.57 9.76
C LYS A 132 3.42 5.05 9.35
N ILE A 133 2.97 5.26 8.11
CA ILE A 133 1.62 4.84 7.67
C ILE A 133 1.46 3.31 7.74
N ALA A 134 2.46 2.55 7.31
CA ALA A 134 2.45 1.09 7.39
C ALA A 134 2.34 0.59 8.82
N GLY A 135 3.15 1.18 9.71
CA GLY A 135 3.10 0.89 11.14
C GLY A 135 1.74 1.21 11.75
N VAL A 136 1.15 2.36 11.40
CA VAL A 136 -0.18 2.77 11.88
C VAL A 136 -1.27 1.76 11.46
N ILE A 137 -1.28 1.31 10.20
CA ILE A 137 -2.30 0.37 9.71
C ILE A 137 -2.15 -1.00 10.36
N GLN A 138 -0.93 -1.51 10.49
CA GLN A 138 -0.70 -2.79 11.14
C GLN A 138 -1.01 -2.72 12.64
N ASN A 139 -0.55 -1.68 13.33
CA ASN A 139 -0.84 -1.51 14.75
C ASN A 139 -2.35 -1.37 14.98
N TRP A 140 -3.06 -0.61 14.14
CA TRP A 140 -4.52 -0.53 14.17
C TRP A 140 -5.18 -1.92 14.12
N GLU A 141 -4.77 -2.77 13.18
CA GLU A 141 -5.33 -4.11 13.03
C GLU A 141 -5.00 -5.03 14.23
N TYR A 142 -3.74 -5.01 14.68
CA TYR A 142 -3.29 -5.86 15.78
C TYR A 142 -3.94 -5.44 17.10
N ASP A 143 -4.09 -4.14 17.32
CA ASP A 143 -4.70 -3.58 18.51
C ASP A 143 -6.21 -3.80 18.53
N ARG A 144 -6.92 -3.53 17.41
CA ARG A 144 -8.38 -3.71 17.35
C ARG A 144 -8.80 -5.18 17.53
N THR A 145 -7.95 -6.12 17.11
CA THR A 145 -8.19 -7.57 17.24
C THR A 145 -7.64 -8.14 18.56
N SER A 146 -7.10 -7.30 19.44
CA SER A 146 -6.59 -7.73 20.73
C SER A 146 -7.70 -8.19 21.66
N LEU A 147 -7.40 -9.23 22.43
CA LEU A 147 -8.26 -9.70 23.53
C LEU A 147 -8.22 -8.75 24.74
N ARG A 148 -7.22 -7.86 24.82
CA ARG A 148 -7.02 -6.94 25.94
C ARG A 148 -7.71 -5.59 25.67
N PRO A 149 -8.70 -5.16 26.49
CA PRO A 149 -9.47 -3.94 26.24
C PRO A 149 -8.62 -2.66 26.10
N TYR A 150 -7.65 -2.45 26.99
CA TYR A 150 -6.78 -1.26 26.97
C TYR A 150 -5.89 -1.16 25.72
N ILE A 151 -5.62 -2.30 25.05
CA ILE A 151 -4.90 -2.30 23.77
C ILE A 151 -5.84 -1.87 22.65
N ARG A 152 -7.10 -2.32 22.66
CA ARG A 152 -8.11 -1.91 21.67
C ARG A 152 -8.36 -0.40 21.67
N GLU A 153 -8.27 0.26 22.81
CA GLU A 153 -8.40 1.73 22.90
C GLU A 153 -7.32 2.48 22.09
N ASN A 154 -6.14 1.91 21.89
CA ASN A 154 -5.12 2.50 21.03
C ASN A 154 -5.50 2.41 19.54
N SER A 155 -6.33 1.45 19.15
CA SER A 155 -6.78 1.33 17.76
C SER A 155 -7.59 2.55 17.30
N ASP A 156 -8.33 3.22 18.19
CA ASP A 156 -9.09 4.43 17.84
C ASP A 156 -8.18 5.60 17.44
N LYS A 157 -6.99 5.70 18.05
CA LYS A 157 -5.99 6.73 17.68
C LYS A 157 -5.47 6.46 16.27
N PHE A 158 -5.10 5.21 15.98
CA PHE A 158 -4.63 4.82 14.65
C PHE A 158 -5.72 4.94 13.59
N ALA A 159 -6.98 4.63 13.92
CA ALA A 159 -8.11 4.79 13.01
C ALA A 159 -8.27 6.24 12.54
N LYS A 160 -8.12 7.22 13.44
CA LYS A 160 -8.16 8.65 13.10
C LYS A 160 -7.05 9.05 12.12
N GLU A 161 -5.84 8.52 12.30
CA GLU A 161 -4.73 8.75 11.39
C GLU A 161 -5.01 8.16 10.00
N ILE A 162 -5.48 6.91 9.92
CA ILE A 162 -5.85 6.24 8.67
C ILE A 162 -6.92 7.05 7.93
N VAL A 163 -7.98 7.48 8.62
CA VAL A 163 -9.05 8.31 8.04
C VAL A 163 -8.52 9.64 7.49
N ASN A 164 -7.58 10.28 8.20
CA ASN A 164 -6.98 11.53 7.74
C ASN A 164 -6.18 11.31 6.44
N VAL A 165 -5.41 10.24 6.35
CA VAL A 165 -4.68 9.88 5.13
C VAL A 165 -5.66 9.54 4.00
N ALA A 166 -6.70 8.75 4.26
CA ALA A 166 -7.75 8.42 3.29
C ALA A 166 -8.40 9.68 2.70
N ARG A 167 -8.74 10.67 3.55
CA ARG A 167 -9.32 11.95 3.11
C ARG A 167 -8.37 12.75 2.24
N LYS A 168 -7.07 12.79 2.58
CA LYS A 168 -6.06 13.45 1.75
C LYS A 168 -5.97 12.78 0.38
N THR A 169 -5.87 11.45 0.34
CA THR A 169 -5.87 10.67 -0.90
C THR A 169 -7.10 10.92 -1.76
N GLN A 170 -8.30 10.93 -1.16
CA GLN A 170 -9.54 11.25 -1.87
C GLN A 170 -9.47 12.62 -2.55
N LYS A 171 -9.07 13.67 -1.82
CA LYS A 171 -8.99 15.03 -2.38
C LYS A 171 -8.10 15.12 -3.61
N ILE A 172 -7.00 14.37 -3.63
CA ILE A 172 -6.06 14.36 -4.74
C ILE A 172 -6.64 13.59 -5.93
N VAL A 173 -7.30 12.46 -5.70
CA VAL A 173 -8.07 11.75 -6.72
C VAL A 173 -9.10 12.68 -7.35
N ASP A 174 -9.88 13.41 -6.54
CA ASP A 174 -10.92 14.32 -7.03
C ASP A 174 -10.33 15.44 -7.90
N ILE A 175 -9.20 16.04 -7.47
CA ILE A 175 -8.49 17.05 -8.27
C ILE A 175 -8.05 16.46 -9.62
N MET A 176 -7.52 15.24 -9.64
CA MET A 176 -7.03 14.60 -10.86
C MET A 176 -8.16 14.17 -11.81
N GLU A 177 -9.28 13.69 -11.26
CA GLU A 177 -10.47 13.31 -12.03
C GLU A 177 -11.25 14.51 -12.57
N SER A 178 -11.19 15.66 -11.89
CA SER A 178 -11.77 16.91 -12.39
C SER A 178 -11.05 17.43 -13.66
N ASN A 179 -9.87 16.89 -13.97
CA ASN A 179 -9.15 17.21 -15.19
C ASN A 179 -9.82 16.59 -16.43
N PRO A 180 -10.18 17.38 -17.46
CA PRO A 180 -10.86 16.89 -18.67
C PRO A 180 -10.11 15.76 -19.40
N LEU A 181 -8.79 15.69 -19.24
CA LEU A 181 -7.95 14.69 -19.89
C LEU A 181 -8.01 13.30 -19.22
N VAL A 182 -8.71 13.17 -18.08
CA VAL A 182 -8.83 11.94 -17.27
C VAL A 182 -10.28 11.49 -17.09
N ARG A 183 -11.25 12.39 -17.26
CA ARG A 183 -12.71 12.14 -17.19
C ARG A 183 -13.21 10.87 -17.89
N PRO A 184 -12.69 10.45 -19.06
CA PRO A 184 -13.13 9.21 -19.74
C PRO A 184 -12.89 7.90 -18.96
N LEU A 185 -12.07 7.92 -17.90
CA LEU A 185 -11.73 6.73 -17.11
C LEU A 185 -12.75 6.38 -16.04
N LYS A 186 -13.47 7.37 -15.50
CA LYS A 186 -14.52 7.14 -14.50
C LYS A 186 -15.63 6.26 -15.08
N GLN A 187 -15.95 6.46 -16.37
CA GLN A 187 -16.89 5.61 -17.11
C GLN A 187 -16.32 4.21 -17.37
N LEU A 188 -15.04 4.10 -17.73
CA LEU A 188 -14.38 2.81 -18.03
C LEU A 188 -14.17 1.93 -16.80
N MET A 189 -13.82 2.50 -15.65
CA MET A 189 -13.61 1.75 -14.41
C MET A 189 -14.93 1.34 -13.74
N ASN A 190 -15.97 2.17 -13.81
CA ASN A 190 -17.31 1.80 -13.34
C ASN A 190 -17.89 0.61 -14.14
N ASN A 191 -17.47 0.43 -15.39
CA ASN A 191 -17.85 -0.71 -16.23
C ASN A 191 -17.04 -1.98 -15.96
N LEU A 192 -15.88 -1.88 -15.29
CA LEU A 192 -15.04 -3.03 -14.90
C LEU A 192 -15.30 -3.50 -13.45
N GLN A 193 -16.10 -2.75 -12.69
CA GLN A 193 -16.54 -3.10 -11.34
C GLN A 193 -17.97 -3.67 -11.32
N ARG A 194 -18.61 -3.79 -12.48
CA ARG A 194 -19.83 -4.58 -12.72
C ARG A 194 -19.42 -5.92 -13.33
#